data_AF-A0AAN5C100-F1
#
_entry.id   AF-A0AAN5C100-F1
#
_cell.length_a   1.000
_cell.length_b   1.000
_cell.length_c   1.000
_cell.angle_alpha   90.00
_cell.angle_beta   90.00
_cell.angle_gamma   90.00
#
_symmetry.space_group_name_H-M   'P 1'
#
loop_
_entity.id
_entity.type
_entity.pdbx_description
1 polymer ?
#
loop_
_entity_poly.entity_id
_entity_poly.type
_entity_poly.pdbx_seq_one_letter_code
_entity_poly.pdbx_strand_id
1 'polypeptide(L)'
;MLRRVGHHPTIKSVRLLIQLPVPPKAKGRKRTRETEKPLSGLDVDALLHHEKRVKISPNNAIPEFKQTLAQAENIEAIKDATKQMMVIVEDQIKHSLGNANYDRVIEALGTMRDELVSYEEPASYNDFLGQLKDKLLQEKLGGDRQELWWLVRRNKLGLVTQRESDQSRVTDTEAKEVSLTKMKE
;
A
#
# COMPACT_ATOMS: atom_id res chain seq x y z
N MET A 1 61.76 -55.32 -26.27
CA MET A 1 62.92 -54.53 -26.73
C MET A 1 62.85 -53.13 -26.12
N LEU A 2 63.87 -52.78 -25.33
CA LEU A 2 64.10 -51.48 -24.69
C LEU A 2 64.79 -50.50 -25.66
N ARG A 3 64.53 -49.18 -25.48
CA ARG A 3 65.52 -48.07 -25.46
C ARG A 3 64.78 -46.82 -24.92
N ARG A 4 65.09 -46.38 -23.68
CA ARG A 4 66.10 -45.35 -23.30
C ARG A 4 65.65 -43.91 -23.68
N VAL A 5 65.77 -42.84 -22.90
CA VAL A 5 66.01 -42.49 -21.48
C VAL A 5 65.54 -41.03 -21.38
N GLY A 6 64.71 -40.66 -20.40
CA GLY A 6 64.41 -39.27 -20.06
C GLY A 6 65.31 -38.79 -18.91
N HIS A 7 65.84 -37.57 -19.05
CA HIS A 7 66.88 -36.95 -18.23
C HIS A 7 66.28 -36.30 -16.95
N HIS A 8 66.84 -36.64 -15.78
CA HIS A 8 67.17 -35.87 -14.53
C HIS A 8 66.49 -34.49 -14.23
N PRO A 9 66.49 -33.97 -12.96
CA PRO A 9 66.12 -34.57 -11.67
C PRO A 9 65.41 -33.61 -10.65
N THR A 10 64.79 -34.21 -9.62
CA THR A 10 64.70 -33.84 -8.18
C THR A 10 64.70 -32.36 -7.70
N ILE A 11 63.80 -31.99 -6.76
CA ILE A 11 63.99 -31.91 -5.29
C ILE A 11 62.74 -31.29 -4.60
N LYS A 12 62.10 -32.12 -3.77
CA LYS A 12 61.53 -31.92 -2.41
C LYS A 12 60.85 -30.61 -1.98
N SER A 13 59.64 -30.81 -1.44
CA SER A 13 58.89 -30.03 -0.44
C SER A 13 59.70 -29.18 0.53
N VAL A 14 59.19 -27.99 0.87
CA VAL A 14 59.30 -27.42 2.22
C VAL A 14 58.07 -26.56 2.57
N ARG A 15 57.42 -26.93 3.67
CA ARG A 15 56.49 -26.15 4.50
C ARG A 15 57.31 -25.57 5.65
N LEU A 16 57.23 -24.27 5.96
CA LEU A 16 57.38 -23.80 7.35
C LEU A 16 56.88 -22.36 7.58
N LEU A 17 56.19 -22.23 8.72
CA LEU A 17 55.75 -21.03 9.41
C LEU A 17 56.93 -20.21 9.93
N ILE A 18 56.84 -18.86 9.91
CA ILE A 18 57.62 -18.01 10.81
C ILE A 18 56.74 -16.86 11.33
N GLN A 19 56.56 -16.87 12.66
CA GLN A 19 55.96 -15.84 13.50
C GLN A 19 56.83 -14.57 13.50
N LEU A 20 56.20 -13.39 13.34
CA LEU A 20 56.87 -12.11 13.57
C LEU A 20 56.71 -11.70 15.05
N PRO A 21 57.80 -11.26 15.71
CA PRO A 21 57.81 -10.94 17.15
C PRO A 21 57.19 -9.56 17.45
N VAL A 22 56.42 -9.49 18.55
CA VAL A 22 55.78 -8.27 19.04
C VAL A 22 56.72 -7.44 19.96
N PRO A 23 56.80 -6.11 19.81
CA PRO A 23 57.52 -5.27 20.77
C PRO A 23 56.68 -4.95 22.03
N PRO A 24 57.33 -4.64 23.18
CA PRO A 24 56.76 -4.75 24.52
C PRO A 24 55.87 -3.57 24.95
N LYS A 25 54.95 -3.89 25.87
CA LYS A 25 53.99 -2.99 26.52
C LYS A 25 54.65 -1.84 27.29
N ALA A 26 54.21 -0.62 27.04
CA ALA A 26 54.35 0.51 27.96
C ALA A 26 52.95 0.97 28.44
N LYS A 27 52.79 1.06 29.76
CA LYS A 27 51.60 1.55 30.47
C LYS A 27 51.48 3.08 30.32
N GLY A 28 50.26 3.57 30.07
CA GLY A 28 49.80 4.85 30.63
C GLY A 28 49.05 5.78 29.68
N ARG A 29 47.70 5.77 29.76
CA ARG A 29 46.88 6.92 30.21
C ARG A 29 45.41 6.48 30.20
N LYS A 30 44.77 6.43 31.38
CA LYS A 30 43.32 6.22 31.52
C LYS A 30 42.58 7.30 30.70
N ARG A 31 41.85 6.89 29.67
CA ARG A 31 40.65 7.60 29.20
C ARG A 31 39.47 6.73 29.58
N THR A 32 38.57 7.29 30.37
CA THR A 32 37.24 6.75 30.66
C THR A 32 36.58 6.41 29.33
N ARG A 33 36.58 5.14 28.93
CA ARG A 33 35.75 4.66 27.84
C ARG A 33 34.38 4.48 28.47
N GLU A 34 33.51 5.46 28.24
CA GLU A 34 32.08 5.27 28.42
C GLU A 34 31.73 3.97 27.69
N THR A 35 31.16 3.03 28.45
CA THR A 35 30.67 1.75 27.94
C THR A 35 29.73 2.07 26.78
N GLU A 36 30.22 1.89 25.55
CA GLU A 36 29.43 2.03 24.35
C GLU A 36 28.31 1.00 24.47
N LYS A 37 27.12 1.50 24.83
CA LYS A 37 25.88 0.73 24.83
C LYS A 37 25.85 -0.04 23.51
N PRO A 38 25.57 -1.36 23.52
CA PRO A 38 25.49 -2.11 22.28
C PRO A 38 24.48 -1.41 21.36
N LEU A 39 24.91 -1.04 20.16
CA LEU A 39 24.09 -0.46 19.09
C LEU A 39 23.06 -1.50 18.66
N SER A 40 21.99 -1.60 19.43
CA SER A 40 20.76 -2.26 19.00
C SER A 40 19.63 -1.32 19.34
N GLY A 41 19.62 -0.18 18.64
CA GLY A 41 18.42 0.61 18.40
C GLY A 41 17.56 -0.07 17.33
N LEU A 42 17.35 -1.39 17.47
CA LEU A 42 16.38 -2.10 16.66
C LEU A 42 15.09 -2.09 17.47
N ASP A 43 14.29 -1.07 17.18
CA ASP A 43 13.00 -0.88 17.80
C ASP A 43 12.08 -2.01 17.31
N VAL A 44 11.90 -3.02 18.17
CA VAL A 44 11.07 -4.20 17.89
C VAL A 44 9.60 -3.82 17.69
N ASP A 45 9.17 -2.71 18.28
CA ASP A 45 7.85 -2.14 18.07
C ASP A 45 7.74 -1.52 16.67
N ALA A 46 8.75 -0.75 16.23
CA ALA A 46 8.85 -0.32 14.84
C ALA A 46 8.91 -1.50 13.87
N LEU A 47 9.51 -2.65 14.26
CA LEU A 47 9.54 -3.91 13.51
C LEU A 47 8.19 -4.62 13.37
N LEU A 48 7.39 -4.61 14.43
CA LEU A 48 6.08 -5.24 14.44
C LEU A 48 5.03 -4.38 13.71
N HIS A 49 5.22 -3.06 13.65
CA HIS A 49 4.31 -2.15 12.96
C HIS A 49 4.49 -2.08 11.43
N HIS A 50 5.48 -2.76 10.86
CA HIS A 50 5.59 -2.92 9.40
C HIS A 50 5.12 -4.29 8.95
N GLU A 51 3.91 -4.65 9.36
CA GLU A 51 3.06 -5.37 8.44
C GLU A 51 3.01 -4.56 7.14
N LYS A 52 3.60 -5.16 6.09
CA LYS A 52 3.98 -4.48 4.86
C LYS A 52 2.71 -4.07 4.14
N ARG A 53 2.18 -2.87 4.44
CA ARG A 53 0.95 -2.37 3.82
C ARG A 53 1.09 -2.47 2.31
N VAL A 54 0.25 -3.31 1.70
CA VAL A 54 0.28 -3.53 0.26
C VAL A 54 -0.13 -2.22 -0.39
N LYS A 55 0.80 -1.62 -1.14
CA LYS A 55 0.57 -0.34 -1.80
C LYS A 55 -0.13 -0.59 -3.13
N ILE A 56 -1.32 -0.04 -3.30
CA ILE A 56 -2.10 -0.15 -4.53
C ILE A 56 -1.58 0.88 -5.54
N SER A 57 -1.29 0.47 -6.78
CA SER A 57 -0.84 1.39 -7.82
C SER A 57 -2.02 2.01 -8.56
N PRO A 58 -1.96 3.30 -8.93
CA PRO A 58 -3.05 3.96 -9.66
C PRO A 58 -3.30 3.34 -11.04
N ASN A 59 -2.27 2.74 -11.66
CA ASN A 59 -2.38 2.14 -12.99
C ASN A 59 -3.00 0.74 -13.00
N ASN A 60 -3.03 0.04 -11.85
CA ASN A 60 -3.62 -1.30 -11.74
C ASN A 60 -4.52 -1.42 -10.50
N ALA A 61 -5.18 -0.32 -10.14
CA ALA A 61 -5.80 -0.17 -8.83
C ALA A 61 -6.87 -1.23 -8.53
N ILE A 62 -7.77 -1.50 -9.48
CA ILE A 62 -8.90 -2.44 -9.30
C ILE A 62 -8.42 -3.86 -8.96
N PRO A 63 -7.60 -4.53 -9.78
CA PRO A 63 -7.14 -5.88 -9.46
C PRO A 63 -6.22 -5.92 -8.23
N GLU A 64 -5.36 -4.92 -8.02
CA GLU A 64 -4.51 -4.86 -6.82
C GLU A 64 -5.33 -4.67 -5.55
N PHE A 65 -6.42 -3.90 -5.60
CA PHE A 65 -7.36 -3.75 -4.49
C PHE A 65 -8.06 -5.05 -4.17
N LYS A 66 -8.63 -5.75 -5.17
CA LYS A 66 -9.23 -7.07 -4.97
C LYS A 66 -8.23 -8.05 -4.36
N GLN A 67 -7.00 -8.08 -4.87
CA GLN A 67 -5.93 -8.92 -4.33
C GLN A 67 -5.59 -8.55 -2.89
N THR A 68 -5.53 -7.26 -2.56
CA THR A 68 -5.23 -6.79 -1.21
C THR A 68 -6.35 -7.17 -0.24
N LEU A 69 -7.63 -7.05 -0.65
CA LEU A 69 -8.76 -7.49 0.16
C LEU A 69 -8.79 -9.01 0.36
N ALA A 70 -8.47 -9.78 -0.69
CA ALA A 70 -8.38 -11.24 -0.60
C ALA A 70 -7.27 -11.72 0.36
N GLN A 71 -6.25 -10.90 0.57
CA GLN A 71 -5.15 -11.16 1.51
C GLN A 71 -5.36 -10.50 2.88
N ALA A 72 -6.42 -9.70 3.04
CA ALA A 72 -6.66 -8.96 4.27
C ALA A 72 -7.14 -9.93 5.37
N GLU A 73 -6.36 -10.03 6.45
CA GLU A 73 -6.68 -10.89 7.60
C GLU A 73 -7.51 -10.17 8.67
N ASN A 74 -7.63 -8.85 8.57
CA ASN A 74 -8.32 -8.01 9.55
C ASN A 74 -9.05 -6.81 8.89
N ILE A 75 -10.00 -6.24 9.63
CA ILE A 75 -10.81 -5.09 9.17
C ILE A 75 -9.94 -3.85 8.94
N GLU A 76 -8.82 -3.71 9.66
CA GLU A 76 -7.91 -2.58 9.50
C GLU A 76 -7.22 -2.58 8.14
N ALA A 77 -6.80 -3.75 7.64
CA ALA A 77 -6.24 -3.92 6.31
C ALA A 77 -7.26 -3.60 5.20
N ILE A 78 -8.53 -4.01 5.37
CA ILE A 78 -9.63 -3.66 4.47
C ILE A 78 -9.83 -2.13 4.42
N LYS A 79 -9.86 -1.48 5.59
CA LYS A 79 -9.99 -0.02 5.69
C LYS A 79 -8.80 0.71 5.08
N ASP A 80 -7.59 0.21 5.25
CA ASP A 80 -6.40 0.79 4.63
C ASP A 80 -6.44 0.67 3.10
N ALA A 81 -6.74 -0.51 2.56
CA ALA A 81 -6.90 -0.73 1.14
C ALA A 81 -7.99 0.19 0.54
N THR A 82 -9.10 0.36 1.27
CA THR A 82 -10.19 1.26 0.89
C THR A 82 -9.74 2.71 0.84
N LYS A 83 -8.97 3.17 1.82
CA LYS A 83 -8.40 4.53 1.84
C LYS A 83 -7.42 4.74 0.69
N GLN A 84 -6.57 3.77 0.40
CA GLN A 84 -5.64 3.85 -0.73
C GLN A 84 -6.40 3.96 -2.06
N MET A 85 -7.43 3.13 -2.26
CA MET A 85 -8.28 3.20 -3.44
C MET A 85 -9.03 4.55 -3.54
N MET A 86 -9.54 5.06 -2.43
CA MET A 86 -10.17 6.40 -2.36
C MET A 86 -9.23 7.49 -2.88
N VAL A 87 -7.97 7.51 -2.40
CA VAL A 87 -6.97 8.49 -2.84
C VAL A 87 -6.69 8.35 -4.34
N ILE A 88 -6.58 7.13 -4.85
CA ILE A 88 -6.38 6.88 -6.29
C ILE A 88 -7.56 7.39 -7.11
N VAL A 89 -8.80 7.12 -6.69
CA VAL A 89 -10.00 7.59 -7.38
C VAL A 89 -10.04 9.13 -7.39
N GLU A 90 -9.76 9.77 -6.26
CA GLU A 90 -9.72 11.24 -6.18
C GLU A 90 -8.64 11.85 -7.07
N ASP A 91 -7.46 11.24 -7.10
CA ASP A 91 -6.35 11.64 -7.98
C ASP A 91 -6.74 11.51 -9.46
N GLN A 92 -7.37 10.40 -9.84
CA GLN A 92 -7.85 10.16 -11.20
C GLN A 92 -8.89 11.19 -11.64
N ILE A 93 -9.79 11.61 -10.75
CA ILE A 93 -10.78 12.66 -11.03
C ILE A 93 -10.08 14.01 -11.19
N LYS A 94 -9.20 14.36 -10.24
CA LYS A 94 -8.50 15.64 -10.21
C LYS A 94 -7.60 15.85 -11.44
N HIS A 95 -6.90 14.80 -11.86
CA HIS A 95 -5.99 14.83 -13.01
C HIS A 95 -6.67 14.40 -14.32
N SER A 96 -8.00 14.25 -14.34
CA SER A 96 -8.73 13.92 -15.57
C SER A 96 -8.81 15.12 -16.52
N LEU A 97 -8.31 14.92 -17.74
CA LEU A 97 -8.56 15.83 -18.86
C LEU A 97 -9.96 15.55 -19.42
N GLY A 98 -10.93 16.40 -19.08
CA GLY A 98 -12.33 16.17 -19.42
C GLY A 98 -12.89 14.94 -18.71
N ASN A 99 -13.42 13.99 -19.48
CA ASN A 99 -14.05 12.76 -18.99
C ASN A 99 -13.19 11.51 -19.19
N ALA A 100 -11.91 11.65 -19.57
CA ALA A 100 -11.04 10.54 -19.95
C ALA A 100 -10.88 9.44 -18.87
N ASN A 101 -11.01 9.80 -17.59
CA ASN A 101 -10.89 8.84 -16.47
C ASN A 101 -12.26 8.43 -15.87
N TYR A 102 -13.39 8.91 -16.40
CA TYR A 102 -14.68 8.68 -15.75
C TYR A 102 -15.08 7.21 -15.76
N ASP A 103 -14.94 6.49 -16.88
CA ASP A 103 -15.19 5.05 -16.93
C ASP A 103 -14.37 4.30 -15.88
N ARG A 104 -13.07 4.62 -15.78
CA ARG A 104 -12.17 4.01 -14.80
C ARG A 104 -12.60 4.27 -13.36
N VAL A 105 -13.03 5.50 -13.05
CA VAL A 105 -13.55 5.88 -11.73
C VAL A 105 -14.86 5.16 -11.42
N ILE A 106 -15.76 5.05 -12.39
CA ILE A 106 -17.03 4.34 -12.25
C ILE A 106 -16.80 2.85 -11.98
N GLU A 107 -15.88 2.22 -12.72
CA GLU A 107 -15.49 0.82 -12.49
C GLU A 107 -14.85 0.62 -11.11
N ALA A 108 -13.98 1.55 -10.68
CA ALA A 108 -13.38 1.51 -9.36
C ALA A 108 -14.43 1.63 -8.25
N LEU A 109 -15.37 2.58 -8.38
CA LEU A 109 -16.47 2.76 -7.44
C LEU A 109 -17.39 1.54 -7.38
N GLY A 110 -17.71 0.94 -8.53
CA GLY A 110 -18.50 -0.29 -8.61
C GLY A 110 -17.81 -1.45 -7.91
N THR A 111 -16.51 -1.62 -8.16
CA THR A 111 -15.71 -2.65 -7.50
C THR A 111 -15.63 -2.43 -5.99
N MET A 112 -15.33 -1.21 -5.53
CA MET A 112 -15.27 -0.90 -4.11
C MET A 112 -16.59 -1.22 -3.42
N ARG A 113 -17.72 -0.88 -4.05
CA ARG A 113 -19.04 -1.15 -3.51
C ARG A 113 -19.29 -2.64 -3.36
N ASP A 114 -19.07 -3.41 -4.41
CA ASP A 114 -19.31 -4.86 -4.43
C ASP A 114 -18.45 -5.58 -3.39
N GLU A 115 -17.15 -5.29 -3.37
CA GLU A 115 -16.22 -5.91 -2.44
C GLU A 115 -16.57 -5.50 -0.99
N LEU A 116 -16.76 -4.22 -0.69
CA LEU A 116 -17.07 -3.77 0.67
C LEU A 116 -18.40 -4.31 1.20
N VAL A 117 -19.38 -4.51 0.32
CA VAL A 117 -20.62 -5.21 0.70
C VAL A 117 -20.32 -6.69 0.99
N SER A 118 -19.52 -7.36 0.15
CA SER A 118 -19.13 -8.75 0.35
C SER A 118 -18.32 -8.97 1.63
N TYR A 119 -17.52 -7.99 2.04
CA TYR A 119 -16.73 -8.01 3.28
C TYR A 119 -17.48 -7.43 4.49
N GLU A 120 -18.81 -7.22 4.39
CA GLU A 120 -19.63 -6.71 5.49
C GLU A 120 -19.21 -5.32 6.01
N GLU A 121 -18.51 -4.52 5.18
CA GLU A 121 -18.04 -3.17 5.50
C GLU A 121 -18.68 -2.08 4.60
N PRO A 122 -20.01 -2.06 4.38
CA PRO A 122 -20.67 -1.07 3.52
C PRO A 122 -20.59 0.36 4.07
N ALA A 123 -20.39 0.51 5.39
CA ALA A 123 -20.21 1.81 6.03
C ALA A 123 -18.99 2.57 5.47
N SER A 124 -17.91 1.85 5.19
CA SER A 124 -16.68 2.43 4.62
C SER A 124 -16.93 2.99 3.22
N TYR A 125 -17.76 2.32 2.41
CA TYR A 125 -18.17 2.82 1.10
C TYR A 125 -19.07 4.05 1.21
N ASN A 126 -20.05 4.01 2.11
CA ASN A 126 -21.00 5.10 2.29
C ASN A 126 -20.33 6.39 2.76
N ASP A 127 -19.40 6.27 3.71
CA ASP A 127 -18.57 7.38 4.17
C ASP A 127 -17.73 7.97 3.03
N PHE A 128 -17.07 7.10 2.25
CA PHE A 128 -16.32 7.54 1.07
C PHE A 128 -17.20 8.28 0.06
N LEU A 129 -18.36 7.72 -0.30
CA LEU A 129 -19.25 8.33 -1.29
C LEU A 129 -19.77 9.70 -0.82
N GLY A 130 -20.05 9.83 0.47
CA GLY A 130 -20.39 11.11 1.10
C GLY A 130 -19.27 12.14 0.99
N GLN A 131 -18.04 11.76 1.32
CA GLN A 131 -16.86 12.62 1.19
C GLN A 131 -16.57 13.00 -0.27
N LEU A 132 -16.69 12.04 -1.20
CA LEU A 132 -16.51 12.27 -2.61
C LEU A 132 -17.52 13.30 -3.13
N LYS A 133 -18.79 13.15 -2.76
CA LYS A 133 -19.84 14.11 -3.11
C LYS A 133 -19.55 15.51 -2.57
N ASP A 134 -19.15 15.63 -1.31
CA ASP A 134 -18.80 16.93 -0.72
C ASP A 134 -17.64 17.60 -1.47
N LYS A 135 -16.59 16.82 -1.81
CA LYS A 135 -15.45 17.30 -2.61
C LYS A 135 -15.86 17.73 -4.03
N LEU A 136 -16.82 17.04 -4.65
CA LEU A 136 -17.37 17.41 -5.96
C LEU A 136 -18.20 18.70 -5.86
N LEU A 137 -19.02 18.86 -4.82
CA LEU A 137 -19.81 20.08 -4.57
C LEU A 137 -18.95 21.31 -4.26
N GLN A 138 -17.79 21.09 -3.65
CA GLN A 138 -16.80 22.13 -3.35
C GLN A 138 -15.79 22.35 -4.50
N GLU A 139 -15.98 21.69 -5.65
CA GLU A 139 -15.13 21.81 -6.85
C GLU A 139 -13.63 21.50 -6.60
N LYS A 140 -13.33 20.79 -5.50
CA LYS A 140 -11.95 20.48 -5.06
C LYS A 140 -11.24 19.45 -5.96
N LEU A 141 -11.98 18.75 -6.82
CA LEU A 141 -11.50 17.69 -7.70
C LEU A 141 -11.36 18.16 -9.16
N GLY A 142 -10.96 19.42 -9.34
CA GLY A 142 -10.68 19.98 -10.66
C GLY A 142 -11.89 20.63 -11.33
N GLY A 143 -12.69 21.39 -10.56
CA GLY A 143 -13.81 22.19 -11.08
C GLY A 143 -15.14 21.44 -11.10
N ASP A 144 -16.00 21.83 -12.04
CA ASP A 144 -17.31 21.20 -12.22
C ASP A 144 -17.17 19.75 -12.71
N ARG A 145 -17.62 18.82 -11.88
CA ARG A 145 -17.62 17.38 -12.14
C ARG A 145 -19.03 16.81 -12.02
N GLN A 146 -20.05 17.60 -12.36
CA GLN A 146 -21.45 17.17 -12.29
C GLN A 146 -21.74 15.97 -13.17
N GLU A 147 -21.09 15.90 -14.33
CA GLU A 147 -21.21 14.76 -15.25
C GLU A 147 -20.77 13.45 -14.58
N LEU A 148 -19.68 13.47 -13.80
CA LEU A 148 -19.23 12.29 -13.05
C LEU A 148 -20.29 11.85 -12.04
N TRP A 149 -20.85 12.78 -11.27
CA TRP A 149 -21.91 12.45 -10.31
C TRP A 149 -23.18 11.92 -10.99
N TRP A 150 -23.51 12.43 -12.17
CA TRP A 150 -24.59 11.88 -12.99
C TRP A 150 -24.30 10.43 -13.42
N LEU A 151 -23.07 10.12 -13.83
CA LEU A 151 -22.66 8.75 -14.17
C LEU A 151 -22.73 7.80 -12.96
N VAL A 152 -22.32 8.25 -11.77
CA VAL A 152 -22.43 7.48 -10.52
C VAL A 152 -23.89 7.08 -10.27
N ARG A 153 -24.83 8.03 -10.40
CA ARG A 153 -26.27 7.78 -10.24
C ARG A 153 -26.81 6.85 -11.33
N ARG A 154 -26.42 7.06 -12.60
CA ARG A 154 -26.85 6.23 -13.73
C ARG A 154 -26.42 4.77 -13.56
N ASN A 155 -25.23 4.53 -13.02
CA ASN A 155 -24.68 3.20 -12.76
C ASN A 155 -25.13 2.59 -11.42
N LYS A 156 -26.05 3.24 -10.69
CA LYS A 156 -26.57 2.79 -9.38
C LYS A 156 -25.47 2.61 -8.33
N LEU A 157 -24.40 3.39 -8.41
CA LEU A 157 -23.29 3.43 -7.46
C LEU A 157 -23.59 4.38 -6.29
N GLY A 158 -24.85 4.40 -5.86
CA GLY A 158 -25.31 5.19 -4.72
C GLY A 158 -24.97 4.51 -3.40
N LEU A 159 -25.32 5.17 -2.29
CA LEU A 159 -25.15 4.62 -0.95
C LEU A 159 -25.79 3.23 -0.86
N VAL A 160 -25.09 2.31 -0.20
CA VAL A 160 -25.59 0.97 0.12
C VAL A 160 -26.62 1.11 1.23
N THR A 161 -27.85 0.68 0.95
CA THR A 161 -28.95 0.78 1.93
C THR A 161 -29.00 -0.43 2.88
N GLN A 162 -29.73 -0.31 3.98
CA GLN A 162 -30.08 -1.42 4.89
C GLN A 162 -30.71 -2.63 4.18
N ARG A 163 -31.35 -2.42 3.02
CA ARG A 163 -31.94 -3.52 2.23
C ARG A 163 -30.90 -4.38 1.52
N GLU A 164 -29.72 -3.82 1.27
CA GLU A 164 -28.64 -4.46 0.51
C GLU A 164 -27.60 -5.09 1.41
N SER A 165 -27.44 -4.57 2.64
CA SER A 165 -26.54 -5.14 3.63
C SER A 165 -27.04 -4.83 5.04
N ASP A 166 -27.10 -5.85 5.89
CA ASP A 166 -27.49 -5.73 7.31
C ASP A 166 -26.54 -4.84 8.12
N GLN A 167 -25.29 -4.69 7.66
CA GLN A 167 -24.29 -3.82 8.28
C GLN A 167 -24.44 -2.35 7.88
N SER A 168 -25.25 -2.05 6.86
CA SER A 168 -25.55 -0.66 6.52
C SER A 168 -26.55 -0.08 7.51
N ARG A 169 -26.37 1.19 7.88
CA ARG A 169 -27.35 1.96 8.65
C ARG A 169 -28.12 2.96 7.80
N VAL A 170 -27.80 3.05 6.51
CA VAL A 170 -28.39 4.04 5.59
C VAL A 170 -29.79 3.60 5.18
N THR A 171 -30.74 4.52 5.36
CA THR A 171 -32.14 4.31 4.94
C THR A 171 -32.30 4.56 3.44
N ASP A 172 -33.32 3.96 2.83
CA ASP A 172 -33.68 4.20 1.41
C ASP A 172 -33.97 5.69 1.13
N THR A 173 -34.52 6.39 2.13
CA THR A 173 -34.73 7.84 2.09
C THR A 173 -33.43 8.62 2.05
N GLU A 174 -32.47 8.30 2.94
CA GLU A 174 -31.18 8.99 2.98
C GLU A 174 -30.37 8.76 1.68
N ALA A 175 -30.38 7.53 1.16
CA ALA A 175 -29.75 7.22 -0.14
C ALA A 175 -30.37 8.01 -1.30
N LYS A 176 -31.70 8.19 -1.29
CA LYS A 176 -32.40 9.03 -2.27
C LYS A 176 -32.08 10.51 -2.11
N GLU A 177 -32.06 11.03 -0.90
CA GLU A 177 -31.72 12.44 -0.63
C GLU A 177 -30.31 12.77 -1.09
N VAL A 178 -29.35 11.87 -0.82
CA VAL A 178 -27.97 12.03 -1.28
C VAL A 178 -27.90 12.05 -2.81
N SER A 179 -28.70 11.22 -3.48
CA SER A 179 -28.79 11.16 -4.94
C SER A 179 -29.53 12.36 -5.57
N LEU A 180 -30.50 12.94 -4.88
CA LEU A 180 -31.36 14.03 -5.36
C LEU A 180 -30.79 15.42 -5.06
N THR A 181 -29.78 15.51 -4.21
CA THR A 181 -29.13 16.79 -3.89
C THR A 181 -28.66 17.45 -5.19
N LYS A 182 -29.24 18.62 -5.50
CA LYS A 182 -28.83 19.43 -6.65
C LYS A 182 -27.37 19.86 -6.47
N MET A 183 -26.53 19.51 -7.43
CA MET A 183 -25.23 20.16 -7.57
C MET A 183 -25.47 21.57 -8.12
N LYS A 184 -24.73 22.57 -7.65
CA LYS A 184 -24.99 23.99 -7.96
C LYS A 184 -25.09 24.21 -9.47
N GLU A 185 -26.24 24.72 -9.92
CA GLU A 185 -26.46 25.19 -11.30
C GLU A 185 -25.57 26.39 -11.63
#